data_AF-A0A2N2NTS3-F1
#
_entry.id   AF-A0A2N2NTS3-F1
#
_cell.length_a   1.000
_cell.length_b   1.000
_cell.length_c   1.000
_cell.angle_alpha   90.00
_cell.angle_beta   90.00
_cell.angle_gamma   90.00
#
_symmetry.space_group_name_H-M   'P 1'
#
loop_
_entity.id
_entity.type
_entity.pdbx_description
1 polymer ?
#
loop_
_entity_poly.entity_id
_entity_poly.type
_entity_poly.pdbx_seq_one_letter_code
_entity_poly.pdbx_strand_id
1 'polypeptide(L)'
;MMENESTHGSSDSTPYLKRGTYWTYDQVFVKSAKIMNHLNKSGQAGVFGVQLHAKNTPTANLKVLKIMLHSIQIFLPKDVNMNIILTGFEPFNGSTTNPSAEVIKNFPVDSFSGHNLILEILPVDREKAVAWLRKSIQETHPEIIILLGEATNRPVVSIEKVAINWMDFRIADNSGIQVRDQAVVGDGPAAFFSTLPVNLIYSQLKTAQIPAEISLSAGAYLCNQVFYSSLYYLSLAENKSLCGFIHLPSLPEQVVEKNLNAPSMSLDTSLKAITIALQTCIQKYPEQ
;
A
#
# COMPACT_ATOMS: atom_id res chain seq x y z
N MET A 1 -32.77 15.19 48.98
CA MET A 1 -33.16 14.85 50.36
C MET A 1 -33.43 13.35 50.36
N MET A 2 -32.40 12.58 50.73
CA MET A 2 -32.28 11.85 52.02
C MET A 2 -33.19 10.60 52.01
N GLU A 3 -32.64 9.42 51.72
CA GLU A 3 -31.91 8.51 52.64
C GLU A 3 -32.83 7.80 53.65
N ASN A 4 -32.82 6.46 53.63
CA ASN A 4 -32.57 5.52 54.74
C ASN A 4 -33.18 4.13 54.46
N GLU A 5 -32.36 3.07 54.44
CA GLU A 5 -32.12 2.09 55.54
C GLU A 5 -33.33 1.14 55.76
N SER A 6 -33.24 -0.12 56.16
CA SER A 6 -32.19 -1.11 56.38
C SER A 6 -32.91 -2.45 56.66
N THR A 7 -32.27 -3.56 56.28
CA THR A 7 -32.25 -4.91 56.88
C THR A 7 -33.45 -5.51 57.65
N HIS A 8 -33.86 -6.75 57.29
CA HIS A 8 -33.81 -7.97 58.13
C HIS A 8 -34.59 -9.14 57.48
N GLY A 9 -34.10 -10.38 57.66
CA GLY A 9 -34.96 -11.59 57.56
C GLY A 9 -34.36 -12.78 56.79
N SER A 10 -33.62 -13.62 57.51
CA SER A 10 -33.17 -14.97 57.16
C SER A 10 -34.31 -15.98 56.95
N SER A 11 -34.17 -16.90 56.00
CA SER A 11 -34.27 -18.36 56.24
C SER A 11 -34.11 -19.18 54.94
N ASP A 12 -33.30 -20.23 55.04
CA ASP A 12 -33.02 -21.28 54.06
C ASP A 12 -34.21 -21.81 53.25
N SER A 13 -33.97 -22.04 51.96
CA SER A 13 -34.14 -23.36 51.30
C SER A 13 -33.85 -23.24 49.80
N THR A 14 -32.75 -23.84 49.35
CA THR A 14 -32.61 -24.27 47.95
C THR A 14 -33.39 -25.59 47.75
N PRO A 15 -33.62 -26.10 46.52
CA PRO A 15 -33.36 -25.54 45.18
C PRO A 15 -34.55 -25.69 44.20
N TYR A 16 -34.74 -24.75 43.27
CA TYR A 16 -35.34 -25.09 41.96
C TYR A 16 -34.70 -24.29 40.83
N LEU A 17 -34.17 -25.04 39.87
CA LEU A 17 -33.63 -24.63 38.58
C LEU A 17 -34.40 -23.47 37.94
N LYS A 18 -33.71 -22.35 37.67
CA LYS A 18 -34.19 -21.33 36.73
C LYS A 18 -33.09 -20.79 35.82
N ARG A 19 -33.30 -21.08 34.53
CA ARG A 19 -33.10 -20.28 33.31
C ARG A 19 -31.71 -19.71 33.00
N GLY A 20 -31.23 -20.07 31.81
CA GLY A 20 -30.00 -19.58 31.21
C GLY A 20 -29.92 -18.07 31.09
N THR A 21 -28.73 -17.57 31.36
CA THR A 21 -28.30 -16.20 31.08
C THR A 21 -28.02 -16.07 29.59
N TYR A 22 -28.86 -15.32 28.88
CA TYR A 22 -28.52 -14.79 27.56
C TYR A 22 -27.68 -13.54 27.76
N TRP A 23 -26.48 -13.52 27.18
CA TRP A 23 -25.60 -12.34 27.16
C TRP A 23 -26.08 -11.37 26.08
N THR A 24 -26.05 -10.07 26.37
CA THR A 24 -26.31 -9.04 25.34
C THR A 24 -25.13 -8.93 24.38
N TYR A 25 -25.38 -8.41 23.16
CA TYR A 25 -24.36 -8.29 22.10
C TYR A 25 -23.09 -7.56 22.58
N ASP A 26 -23.28 -6.49 23.36
CA ASP A 26 -22.18 -5.70 23.93
C ASP A 26 -21.33 -6.49 24.94
N GLN A 27 -21.94 -7.40 25.71
CA GLN A 27 -21.22 -8.21 26.69
C GLN A 27 -20.36 -9.29 26.03
N VAL A 28 -20.78 -9.81 24.87
CA VAL A 28 -19.99 -10.72 24.05
C VAL A 28 -18.82 -9.97 23.42
N PHE A 29 -19.06 -8.77 22.87
CA PHE A 29 -18.02 -7.96 22.22
C PHE A 29 -16.88 -7.57 23.18
N VAL A 30 -17.23 -7.11 24.39
CA VAL A 30 -16.25 -6.71 25.41
C VAL A 30 -15.42 -7.90 25.93
N LYS A 31 -16.00 -9.10 26.02
CA LYS A 31 -15.25 -10.31 26.41
C LYS A 31 -14.36 -10.82 25.28
N SER A 32 -14.81 -10.79 24.03
CA SER A 32 -14.02 -11.18 22.86
C SER A 32 -12.81 -10.26 22.66
N ALA A 33 -12.99 -8.95 22.84
CA ALA A 33 -11.89 -7.98 22.80
C ALA A 33 -10.86 -8.23 23.91
N LYS A 34 -11.28 -8.61 25.12
CA LYS A 34 -10.37 -8.95 26.23
C LYS A 34 -9.57 -10.24 25.96
N ILE A 35 -10.18 -11.25 25.34
CA ILE A 35 -9.50 -12.51 24.98
C ILE A 35 -8.46 -12.25 23.87
N MET A 36 -8.82 -11.50 22.83
CA MET A 36 -7.89 -11.12 21.75
C MET A 36 -6.72 -10.29 22.27
N ASN A 37 -6.98 -9.36 23.19
CA ASN A 37 -5.93 -8.51 23.79
C ASN A 37 -5.02 -9.29 24.76
N HIS A 38 -5.50 -10.41 25.33
CA HIS A 38 -4.68 -11.32 26.14
C HIS A 38 -3.82 -12.24 25.27
N LEU A 39 -4.36 -12.75 24.15
CA LEU A 39 -3.64 -13.58 23.17
C LEU A 39 -2.55 -12.82 22.40
N ASN A 40 -2.78 -11.53 22.12
CA ASN A 40 -1.77 -10.68 21.48
C ASN A 40 -0.61 -10.31 22.42
N LYS A 41 -0.86 -10.28 23.74
CA LYS A 41 0.19 -10.06 24.75
C LYS A 41 0.98 -11.32 25.11
N SER A 42 0.46 -12.51 24.82
CA SER A 42 1.14 -13.79 25.13
C SER A 42 1.92 -14.40 23.96
N GLY A 43 1.89 -13.77 22.76
CA GLY A 43 2.63 -14.26 21.59
C GLY A 43 2.12 -15.58 21.00
N GLN A 44 0.91 -16.02 21.36
CA GLN A 44 0.31 -17.29 20.93
C GLN A 44 -0.79 -17.11 19.87
N ALA A 45 -0.64 -16.14 18.96
CA ALA A 45 -1.63 -15.92 17.90
C ALA A 45 -1.61 -17.01 16.81
N GLY A 46 -0.54 -17.79 16.72
CA GLY A 46 -0.45 -18.96 15.86
C GLY A 46 -0.83 -20.23 16.62
N VAL A 47 -1.72 -21.03 16.04
CA VAL A 47 -2.12 -22.37 16.50
C VAL A 47 -3.17 -22.37 17.61
N PHE A 48 -4.45 -22.26 17.24
CA PHE A 48 -5.50 -23.12 17.82
C PHE A 48 -6.71 -23.18 16.87
N GLY A 49 -6.87 -24.31 16.19
CA GLY A 49 -8.16 -24.71 15.63
C GLY A 49 -9.10 -25.00 16.79
N VAL A 50 -10.15 -24.19 16.94
CA VAL A 50 -11.14 -24.38 18.01
C VAL A 50 -11.97 -25.63 17.72
N GLN A 51 -11.65 -26.74 18.39
CA GLN A 51 -12.46 -27.96 18.33
C GLN A 51 -13.63 -27.82 19.33
N LEU A 52 -14.77 -27.30 18.86
CA LEU A 52 -16.00 -27.23 19.64
C LEU A 52 -16.61 -28.63 19.82
N HIS A 53 -16.47 -29.21 21.01
CA HIS A 53 -17.24 -30.38 21.42
C HIS A 53 -18.71 -29.99 21.63
N ALA A 54 -19.53 -30.19 20.61
CA ALA A 54 -20.97 -30.00 20.68
C ALA A 54 -21.63 -31.17 21.44
N LYS A 55 -21.81 -31.03 22.76
CA LYS A 55 -22.75 -31.88 23.50
C LYS A 55 -24.16 -31.27 23.40
N ASN A 56 -25.00 -31.93 22.60
CA ASN A 56 -26.47 -31.88 22.55
C ASN A 56 -27.15 -30.57 22.96
N THR A 57 -27.53 -29.73 21.98
CA THR A 57 -28.69 -28.82 22.04
C THR A 57 -29.05 -28.28 20.64
N PRO A 58 -30.33 -27.97 20.34
CA PRO A 58 -30.86 -27.90 18.97
C PRO A 58 -30.67 -26.52 18.30
N THR A 59 -30.30 -26.54 17.00
CA THR A 59 -30.43 -25.57 15.88
C THR A 59 -30.17 -24.06 16.09
N ALA A 60 -30.35 -23.46 17.26
CA ALA A 60 -30.13 -22.03 17.53
C ALA A 60 -28.64 -21.63 17.51
N ASN A 61 -27.72 -22.58 17.78
CA ASN A 61 -26.28 -22.33 17.78
C ASN A 61 -25.66 -22.23 16.38
N LEU A 62 -26.28 -22.79 15.33
CA LEU A 62 -25.70 -22.72 13.98
C LEU A 62 -25.74 -21.31 13.40
N LYS A 63 -26.79 -20.52 13.72
CA LYS A 63 -26.90 -19.12 13.27
C LYS A 63 -25.92 -18.22 14.01
N VAL A 64 -25.77 -18.38 15.33
CA VAL A 64 -24.80 -17.60 16.12
C VAL A 64 -23.36 -17.98 15.75
N LEU A 65 -23.08 -19.26 15.50
CA LEU A 65 -21.77 -19.71 15.02
C LEU A 65 -21.51 -19.22 13.58
N LYS A 66 -22.51 -19.20 12.69
CA LYS A 66 -22.37 -18.57 11.36
C LYS A 66 -22.15 -17.06 11.43
N ILE A 67 -22.84 -16.36 12.33
CA ILE A 67 -22.68 -14.91 12.53
C ILE A 67 -21.30 -14.63 13.13
N MET A 68 -20.84 -15.39 14.12
CA MET A 68 -19.48 -15.27 14.66
C MET A 68 -18.42 -15.63 13.62
N LEU A 69 -18.59 -16.71 12.86
CA LEU A 69 -17.68 -17.08 11.77
C LEU A 69 -17.67 -16.01 10.67
N HIS A 70 -18.81 -15.44 10.28
CA HIS A 70 -18.87 -14.29 9.37
C HIS A 70 -18.19 -13.06 9.98
N SER A 71 -18.39 -12.79 11.27
CA SER A 71 -17.78 -11.64 11.97
C SER A 71 -16.26 -11.80 12.10
N ILE A 72 -15.76 -13.04 12.21
CA ILE A 72 -14.34 -13.40 12.21
C ILE A 72 -13.80 -13.33 10.78
N GLN A 73 -14.56 -13.76 9.76
CA GLN A 73 -14.17 -13.62 8.34
C GLN A 73 -14.07 -12.16 7.88
N ILE A 74 -14.79 -11.25 8.53
CA ILE A 74 -14.71 -9.79 8.30
C ILE A 74 -13.42 -9.19 8.92
N PHE A 75 -12.78 -9.89 9.86
CA PHE A 75 -11.58 -9.42 10.58
C PHE A 75 -10.31 -10.22 10.30
N LEU A 76 -10.40 -11.31 9.54
CA LEU A 76 -9.22 -11.91 8.94
C LEU A 76 -8.94 -11.13 7.65
N PRO A 77 -7.75 -10.53 7.47
CA PRO A 77 -7.39 -10.01 6.16
C PRO A 77 -7.62 -11.17 5.18
N LYS A 78 -8.40 -10.94 4.12
CA LYS A 78 -8.36 -11.88 3.01
C LYS A 78 -6.88 -11.96 2.65
N ASP A 79 -6.28 -13.15 2.78
CA ASP A 79 -4.99 -13.47 2.17
C ASP A 79 -5.18 -13.41 0.65
N VAL A 80 -5.32 -12.20 0.12
CA VAL A 80 -5.31 -11.94 -1.31
C VAL A 80 -3.84 -11.87 -1.67
N ASN A 81 -3.35 -12.93 -2.30
CA ASN A 81 -2.12 -12.86 -3.04
C ASN A 81 -2.31 -11.81 -4.15
N MET A 82 -1.58 -10.72 -4.07
CA MET A 82 -1.64 -9.60 -5.01
C MET A 82 -0.42 -9.64 -5.92
N ASN A 83 -0.61 -9.36 -7.20
CA ASN A 83 0.41 -9.02 -8.15
C ASN A 83 0.74 -7.53 -7.98
N ILE A 84 1.96 -7.27 -7.50
CA ILE A 84 2.45 -5.94 -7.17
C ILE A 84 3.64 -5.63 -8.07
N ILE A 85 3.52 -4.60 -8.90
CA ILE A 85 4.64 -4.09 -9.69
C ILE A 85 5.27 -2.91 -8.95
N LEU A 86 6.58 -3.00 -8.74
CA LEU A 86 7.41 -1.89 -8.27
C LEU A 86 8.55 -1.69 -9.27
N THR A 87 8.64 -0.50 -9.87
CA THR A 87 9.68 -0.23 -10.87
C THR A 87 10.60 0.90 -10.46
N GLY A 88 11.83 0.87 -10.95
CA GLY A 88 12.75 2.01 -10.96
C GLY A 88 13.28 2.22 -12.38
N PHE A 89 14.29 3.08 -12.52
CA PHE A 89 14.97 3.31 -13.79
C PHE A 89 16.46 3.05 -13.67
N GLU A 90 17.07 2.58 -14.76
CA GLU A 90 18.52 2.48 -14.88
C GLU A 90 19.23 3.85 -14.73
N PRO A 91 20.55 3.87 -14.52
CA PRO A 91 21.34 5.10 -14.54
C PRO A 91 21.22 5.87 -15.87
N PHE A 92 21.30 7.19 -15.79
CA PHE A 92 21.09 8.09 -16.92
C PHE A 92 21.84 9.40 -16.75
N ASN A 93 22.09 10.09 -17.88
CA ASN A 93 22.69 11.43 -17.92
C ASN A 93 24.04 11.50 -17.18
N GLY A 94 24.90 10.52 -17.45
CA GLY A 94 26.24 10.43 -16.89
C GLY A 94 26.31 9.96 -15.43
N SER A 95 25.19 9.66 -14.76
CA SER A 95 25.24 8.96 -13.47
C SER A 95 25.69 7.52 -13.64
N THR A 96 26.44 7.01 -12.66
CA THR A 96 26.67 5.56 -12.51
C THR A 96 25.57 4.86 -11.69
N THR A 97 24.75 5.64 -10.98
CA THR A 97 23.66 5.15 -10.12
C THR A 97 22.34 5.85 -10.42
N ASN A 98 21.24 5.25 -9.97
CA ASN A 98 19.91 5.87 -9.96
C ASN A 98 19.22 5.49 -8.64
N PRO A 99 18.75 6.46 -7.82
CA PRO A 99 18.13 6.17 -6.53
C PRO A 99 16.95 5.20 -6.63
N SER A 100 16.18 5.28 -7.71
CA SER A 100 15.06 4.37 -7.94
C SER A 100 15.52 2.94 -8.23
N ALA A 101 16.57 2.73 -9.05
CA ALA A 101 17.15 1.41 -9.26
C ALA A 101 17.73 0.83 -7.97
N GLU A 102 18.42 1.64 -7.16
CA GLU A 102 19.00 1.17 -5.90
C GLU A 102 17.91 0.75 -4.90
N VAL A 103 16.76 1.45 -4.89
CA VAL A 103 15.60 1.00 -4.12
C VAL A 103 15.07 -0.35 -4.61
N ILE A 104 14.97 -0.56 -5.93
CA ILE A 104 14.52 -1.85 -6.48
C ILE A 104 15.46 -2.99 -6.10
N LYS A 105 16.78 -2.80 -6.26
CA LYS A 105 17.79 -3.83 -5.95
C LYS A 105 17.80 -4.24 -4.48
N ASN A 106 17.52 -3.29 -3.59
CA ASN A 106 17.63 -3.48 -2.15
C ASN A 106 16.25 -3.56 -1.45
N PHE A 107 15.17 -3.73 -2.21
CA PHE A 107 13.82 -3.72 -1.65
C PHE A 107 13.60 -4.92 -0.70
N PRO A 108 13.03 -4.72 0.51
CA PRO A 108 12.89 -5.77 1.51
C PRO A 108 11.73 -6.73 1.19
N VAL A 109 11.89 -7.57 0.17
CA VAL A 109 10.85 -8.48 -0.36
C VAL A 109 10.25 -9.42 0.69
N ASP A 110 11.04 -9.85 1.68
CA ASP A 110 10.59 -10.75 2.75
C ASP A 110 9.45 -10.13 3.59
N SER A 111 9.39 -8.80 3.65
CA SER A 111 8.31 -8.06 4.34
C SER A 111 6.96 -8.17 3.64
N PHE A 112 6.93 -8.73 2.42
CA PHE A 112 5.74 -8.83 1.56
C PHE A 112 5.53 -10.25 1.00
N SER A 113 6.04 -11.28 1.69
CA SER A 113 6.01 -12.69 1.27
C SER A 113 4.63 -13.30 0.98
N GLY A 114 3.53 -12.63 1.37
CA GLY A 114 2.15 -13.02 1.01
C GLY A 114 1.69 -12.54 -0.37
N HIS A 115 2.52 -11.81 -1.11
CA HIS A 115 2.18 -11.22 -2.41
C HIS A 115 3.25 -11.56 -3.47
N ASN A 116 2.86 -11.51 -4.73
CA ASN A 116 3.76 -11.65 -5.86
C ASN A 116 4.35 -10.28 -6.23
N LEU A 117 5.60 -10.03 -5.82
CA LEU A 117 6.33 -8.79 -6.12
C LEU A 117 7.11 -8.92 -7.43
N ILE A 118 6.76 -8.07 -8.39
CA ILE A 118 7.45 -7.90 -9.66
C ILE A 118 8.30 -6.63 -9.56
N LEU A 119 9.58 -6.83 -9.34
CA LEU A 119 10.58 -5.78 -9.19
C LEU A 119 11.33 -5.59 -10.52
N GLU A 120 11.24 -4.40 -11.12
CA GLU A 120 11.87 -4.13 -12.42
C GLU A 120 12.66 -2.82 -12.45
N ILE A 121 13.83 -2.85 -13.09
CA ILE A 121 14.59 -1.65 -13.44
C ILE A 121 14.35 -1.35 -14.92
N LEU A 122 13.54 -0.35 -15.19
CA LEU A 122 13.19 0.05 -16.55
C LEU A 122 14.37 0.73 -17.26
N PRO A 123 14.53 0.52 -18.57
CA PRO A 123 15.49 1.29 -19.34
C PRO A 123 15.07 2.77 -19.40
N VAL A 124 16.03 3.69 -19.50
CA VAL A 124 15.74 5.09 -19.80
C VAL A 124 15.60 5.23 -21.32
N ASP A 125 14.54 4.60 -21.84
CA ASP A 125 14.18 4.52 -23.25
C ASP A 125 12.66 4.65 -23.37
N ARG A 126 12.22 5.64 -24.15
CA ARG A 126 10.80 6.00 -24.24
C ARG A 126 9.89 4.91 -24.78
N GLU A 127 10.41 4.00 -25.60
CA GLU A 127 9.61 2.96 -26.23
C GLU A 127 9.69 1.67 -25.43
N LYS A 128 10.90 1.26 -25.03
CA LYS A 128 11.13 0.01 -24.30
C LYS A 128 10.48 0.02 -22.93
N ALA A 129 10.56 1.13 -22.18
CA ALA A 129 9.93 1.23 -20.86
C ALA A 129 8.40 1.11 -20.96
N VAL A 130 7.78 1.79 -21.94
CA VAL A 130 6.34 1.74 -22.17
C VAL A 130 5.89 0.37 -22.68
N ALA A 131 6.68 -0.26 -23.57
CA ALA A 131 6.40 -1.60 -24.08
C ALA A 131 6.43 -2.65 -22.96
N TRP A 132 7.44 -2.58 -22.07
CA TRP A 132 7.51 -3.45 -20.90
C TRP A 132 6.28 -3.26 -20.00
N LEU A 133 5.92 -2.02 -19.66
CA LEU A 133 4.76 -1.74 -18.79
C LEU A 133 3.46 -2.26 -19.37
N ARG A 134 3.22 -1.99 -20.66
CA ARG A 134 2.03 -2.50 -21.35
C ARG A 134 1.94 -4.02 -21.26
N LYS A 135 3.04 -4.71 -21.56
CA LYS A 135 3.11 -6.17 -21.52
C LYS A 135 2.88 -6.70 -20.10
N SER A 136 3.59 -6.15 -19.10
CA SER A 136 3.47 -6.56 -17.70
C SER A 136 2.07 -6.35 -17.14
N ILE A 137 1.40 -5.24 -17.48
CA ILE A 137 0.00 -4.98 -17.08
C ILE A 137 -0.93 -6.04 -17.68
N GLN A 138 -0.74 -6.39 -18.95
CA GLN A 138 -1.56 -7.38 -19.66
C GLN A 138 -1.35 -8.80 -19.15
N GLU A 139 -0.11 -9.18 -18.83
CA GLU A 139 0.23 -10.55 -18.43
C GLU A 139 -0.04 -10.83 -16.96
N THR A 140 0.12 -9.83 -16.09
CA THR A 140 0.09 -10.05 -14.64
C THR A 140 -1.17 -9.51 -13.97
N HIS A 141 -1.98 -8.69 -14.66
CA HIS A 141 -3.20 -8.09 -14.11
C HIS A 141 -2.98 -7.52 -12.69
N PRO A 142 -2.01 -6.61 -12.50
CA PRO A 142 -1.56 -6.20 -11.18
C PRO A 142 -2.66 -5.50 -10.38
N GLU A 143 -2.72 -5.71 -9.06
CA GLU A 143 -3.55 -4.92 -8.16
C GLU A 143 -2.89 -3.60 -7.77
N ILE A 144 -1.55 -3.55 -7.75
CA ILE A 144 -0.77 -2.38 -7.34
C ILE A 144 0.39 -2.18 -8.31
N ILE A 145 0.59 -0.94 -8.75
CA ILE A 145 1.74 -0.48 -9.54
C ILE A 145 2.29 0.78 -8.89
N ILE A 146 3.51 0.71 -8.36
CA ILE A 146 4.24 1.89 -7.87
C ILE A 146 5.46 2.08 -8.78
N LEU A 147 5.48 3.20 -9.49
CA LEU A 147 6.58 3.57 -10.37
C LEU A 147 7.50 4.53 -9.60
N LEU A 148 8.80 4.26 -9.60
CA LEU A 148 9.79 5.10 -8.95
C LEU A 148 10.66 5.82 -9.98
N GLY A 149 11.08 7.03 -9.65
CA GLY A 149 12.06 7.78 -10.44
C GLY A 149 12.85 8.76 -9.60
N GLU A 150 13.90 9.33 -10.17
CA GLU A 150 14.69 10.38 -9.53
C GLU A 150 14.14 11.77 -9.89
N ALA A 151 13.99 12.65 -8.89
CA ALA A 151 13.82 14.07 -9.12
C ALA A 151 14.99 14.85 -8.51
N THR A 152 16.05 15.03 -9.31
CA THR A 152 17.25 15.77 -8.89
C THR A 152 16.85 17.16 -8.37
N ASN A 153 17.39 17.55 -7.22
CA ASN A 153 17.13 18.78 -6.46
C ASN A 153 15.87 18.82 -5.57
N ARG A 154 14.99 17.81 -5.62
CA ARG A 154 13.91 17.74 -4.62
C ARG A 154 14.48 17.23 -3.29
N PRO A 155 14.20 17.88 -2.14
CA PRO A 155 14.74 17.46 -0.85
C PRO A 155 13.90 16.38 -0.15
N VAL A 156 12.79 15.96 -0.76
CA VAL A 156 11.76 15.12 -0.13
C VAL A 156 11.25 14.04 -1.08
N VAL A 157 10.64 12.99 -0.52
CA VAL A 157 9.89 12.00 -1.31
C VAL A 157 8.64 12.65 -1.88
N SER A 158 8.50 12.68 -3.21
CA SER A 158 7.36 13.35 -3.87
C SER A 158 6.36 12.31 -4.38
N ILE A 159 5.15 12.33 -3.84
CA ILE A 159 4.07 11.45 -4.31
C ILE A 159 3.31 12.18 -5.40
N GLU A 160 3.40 11.69 -6.64
CA GLU A 160 2.83 12.36 -7.79
C GLU A 160 1.31 12.18 -7.84
N LYS A 161 0.58 13.30 -7.95
CA LYS A 161 -0.88 13.30 -8.00
C LYS A 161 -1.42 13.16 -9.41
N VAL A 162 -0.68 13.62 -10.43
CA VAL A 162 -1.17 13.74 -11.81
C VAL A 162 -0.08 13.35 -12.81
N ALA A 163 -0.49 12.59 -13.82
CA ALA A 163 0.27 12.32 -15.03
C ALA A 163 -0.36 13.10 -16.19
N ILE A 164 0.43 13.78 -17.01
CA ILE A 164 -0.07 14.61 -18.11
C ILE A 164 0.25 13.97 -19.46
N ASN A 165 -0.61 14.18 -20.45
CA ASN A 165 -0.42 13.68 -21.82
C ASN A 165 0.54 14.57 -22.61
N TRP A 166 1.76 14.74 -22.10
CA TRP A 166 2.75 15.63 -22.69
C TRP A 166 4.17 15.13 -22.46
N MET A 167 4.98 15.18 -23.52
CA MET A 167 6.39 14.85 -23.55
C MET A 167 7.17 16.05 -24.09
N ASP A 168 8.10 16.55 -23.28
CA ASP A 168 9.11 17.52 -23.68
C ASP A 168 10.43 17.16 -23.00
N PHE A 169 11.29 16.49 -23.75
CA PHE A 169 12.52 15.91 -23.25
C PHE A 169 13.62 16.96 -23.31
N ARG A 170 13.96 17.52 -22.13
CA ARG A 170 15.04 18.50 -22.00
C ARG A 170 16.39 17.99 -22.54
N ILE A 171 16.64 16.70 -22.38
CA ILE A 171 17.81 15.97 -22.91
C ILE A 171 17.34 14.65 -23.54
N ALA A 172 18.16 14.05 -24.40
CA ALA A 172 17.84 12.77 -25.01
C ALA A 172 17.78 11.63 -23.98
N ASP A 173 16.98 10.61 -24.27
CA ASP A 173 17.01 9.33 -23.55
C ASP A 173 18.28 8.52 -23.86
N ASN A 174 18.47 7.36 -23.23
CA ASN A 174 19.67 6.55 -23.41
C ASN A 174 19.77 5.95 -24.84
N SER A 175 18.70 6.00 -25.63
CA SER A 175 18.69 5.63 -27.05
C SER A 175 18.95 6.83 -27.98
N GLY A 176 19.26 8.01 -27.42
CA GLY A 176 19.57 9.23 -28.19
C GLY A 176 18.33 9.96 -28.70
N ILE A 177 17.13 9.62 -28.25
CA ILE A 177 15.89 10.25 -28.71
C ILE A 177 15.53 11.42 -27.81
N GLN A 178 15.36 12.59 -28.43
CA GLN A 178 14.86 13.79 -27.79
C GLN A 178 13.51 14.19 -28.37
N VAL A 179 12.46 14.05 -27.55
CA VAL A 179 11.09 14.42 -27.90
C VAL A 179 10.83 15.89 -27.58
N ARG A 180 10.09 16.61 -28.43
CA ARG A 180 9.70 18.01 -28.22
C ARG A 180 8.22 18.19 -28.50
N ASP A 181 7.49 18.64 -27.48
CA ASP A 181 6.08 19.03 -27.57
C ASP A 181 5.18 17.98 -28.26
N GLN A 182 5.17 16.76 -27.72
CA GLN A 182 4.34 15.67 -28.25
C GLN A 182 3.44 15.10 -27.17
N ALA A 183 2.25 14.62 -27.57
CA ALA A 183 1.39 13.83 -26.70
C ALA A 183 2.04 12.47 -26.40
N VAL A 184 1.86 11.96 -25.17
CA VAL A 184 2.23 10.59 -24.82
C VAL A 184 1.40 9.59 -25.63
N VAL A 185 0.09 9.85 -25.75
CA VAL A 185 -0.87 9.13 -26.59
C VAL A 185 -1.70 10.14 -27.36
N GLY A 186 -1.70 10.07 -28.70
CA GLY A 186 -2.32 11.07 -29.58
C GLY A 186 -3.75 11.45 -29.20
N ASP A 187 -4.63 10.46 -29.05
CA ASP A 187 -6.06 10.67 -28.72
C ASP A 187 -6.39 10.40 -27.24
N GLY A 188 -5.36 10.36 -26.37
CA GLY A 188 -5.54 10.14 -24.94
C GLY A 188 -6.06 11.39 -24.21
N PRO A 189 -6.71 11.23 -23.03
CA PRO A 189 -7.16 12.37 -22.23
C PRO A 189 -6.00 13.27 -21.81
N ALA A 190 -6.25 14.54 -21.52
CA ALA A 190 -5.16 15.49 -21.20
C ALA A 190 -4.31 15.08 -19.99
N ALA A 191 -4.90 14.38 -19.02
CA ALA A 191 -4.22 13.93 -17.82
C ALA A 191 -4.96 12.76 -17.17
N PHE A 192 -4.25 12.02 -16.32
CA PHE A 192 -4.83 11.09 -15.37
C PHE A 192 -4.39 11.44 -13.95
N PHE A 193 -5.29 11.26 -12.97
CA PHE A 193 -4.91 11.29 -11.57
C PHE A 193 -4.35 9.94 -11.13
N SER A 194 -3.36 9.98 -10.23
CA SER A 194 -2.90 8.82 -9.47
C SER A 194 -4.08 8.15 -8.77
N THR A 195 -4.17 6.83 -8.86
CA THR A 195 -5.15 6.02 -8.12
C THR A 195 -4.57 5.50 -6.81
N LEU A 196 -3.29 5.77 -6.49
CA LEU A 196 -2.75 5.53 -5.15
C LEU A 196 -3.51 6.35 -4.09
N PRO A 197 -3.57 5.89 -2.83
CA PRO A 197 -4.09 6.69 -1.72
C PRO A 197 -3.10 7.79 -1.31
N VAL A 198 -2.85 8.75 -2.21
CA VAL A 198 -1.79 9.78 -2.12
C VAL A 198 -1.76 10.50 -0.78
N ASN A 199 -2.92 10.96 -0.28
CA ASN A 199 -3.01 11.67 1.00
C ASN A 199 -2.67 10.77 2.20
N LEU A 200 -3.00 9.48 2.12
CA LEU A 200 -2.70 8.52 3.18
C LEU A 200 -1.22 8.14 3.16
N ILE A 201 -0.63 7.92 1.99
CA ILE A 201 0.81 7.69 1.86
C ILE A 201 1.56 8.90 2.44
N TYR A 202 1.16 10.11 2.04
CA TYR A 202 1.75 11.35 2.57
C TYR A 202 1.67 11.41 4.11
N SER A 203 0.50 11.17 4.70
CA SER A 203 0.34 11.26 6.16
C SER A 203 1.13 10.17 6.90
N GLN A 204 1.24 8.96 6.34
CA GLN A 204 2.04 7.87 6.89
C GLN A 204 3.54 8.18 6.85
N LEU A 205 4.04 8.74 5.75
CA LEU A 205 5.44 9.19 5.65
C LEU A 205 5.75 10.29 6.66
N LYS A 206 4.86 11.29 6.79
CA LYS A 206 5.01 12.36 7.78
C LYS A 206 5.00 11.83 9.22
N THR A 207 4.14 10.88 9.53
CA THR A 207 4.08 10.21 10.84
C THR A 207 5.40 9.48 11.14
N ALA A 208 5.98 8.83 10.13
CA ALA A 208 7.28 8.16 10.21
C ALA A 208 8.49 9.12 10.20
N GLN A 209 8.26 10.43 10.27
CA GLN A 209 9.28 11.50 10.23
C GLN A 209 10.11 11.52 8.94
N ILE A 210 9.52 11.07 7.82
CA ILE A 210 10.14 11.13 6.50
C ILE A 210 9.66 12.40 5.78
N PRO A 211 10.56 13.27 5.30
CA PRO A 211 10.19 14.42 4.50
C PRO A 211 9.51 13.97 3.20
N ALA A 212 8.27 14.42 3.00
CA ALA A 212 7.47 14.08 1.84
C ALA A 212 6.61 15.26 1.39
N GLU A 213 6.19 15.24 0.13
CA GLU A 213 5.22 16.17 -0.45
C GLU A 213 4.25 15.46 -1.39
N ILE A 214 3.11 16.10 -1.64
CA ILE A 214 2.23 15.72 -2.75
C ILE A 214 2.62 16.62 -3.93
N SER A 215 3.17 16.03 -4.98
CA SER A 215 3.60 16.75 -6.16
C SER A 215 2.47 16.79 -7.20
N LEU A 216 2.32 17.95 -7.84
CA LEU A 216 1.35 18.18 -8.92
C LEU A 216 1.99 18.12 -10.31
N SER A 217 3.26 17.71 -10.41
CA SER A 217 3.93 17.52 -11.70
C SER A 217 5.04 16.48 -11.60
N ALA A 218 4.89 15.39 -12.35
CA ALA A 218 5.94 14.42 -12.60
C ALA A 218 6.95 14.88 -13.68
N GLY A 219 6.87 16.15 -14.11
CA GLY A 219 7.60 16.70 -15.25
C GLY A 219 6.97 16.31 -16.59
N ALA A 220 7.75 16.43 -17.67
CA ALA A 220 7.36 16.04 -19.03
C ALA A 220 8.38 15.08 -19.68
N TYR A 221 9.19 14.41 -18.85
CA TYR A 221 10.18 13.42 -19.29
C TYR A 221 9.64 11.99 -19.15
N LEU A 222 10.52 11.00 -19.26
CA LEU A 222 10.18 9.58 -19.21
C LEU A 222 9.38 9.17 -17.97
N CYS A 223 9.66 9.75 -16.79
CA CYS A 223 8.88 9.51 -15.57
C CYS A 223 7.38 9.79 -15.77
N ASN A 224 7.05 10.96 -16.33
CA ASN A 224 5.66 11.31 -16.66
C ASN A 224 5.10 10.41 -17.77
N GLN A 225 5.90 10.10 -18.80
CA GLN A 225 5.47 9.24 -19.89
C GLN A 225 5.06 7.84 -19.40
N VAL A 226 5.87 7.19 -18.56
CA VAL A 226 5.54 5.86 -18.03
C VAL A 226 4.37 5.92 -17.07
N PHE A 227 4.26 6.99 -16.28
CA PHE A 227 3.16 7.18 -15.35
C PHE A 227 1.83 7.32 -16.10
N TYR A 228 1.80 8.22 -17.09
CA TYR A 228 0.64 8.42 -17.96
C TYR A 228 0.29 7.14 -18.73
N SER A 229 1.28 6.48 -19.33
CA SER A 229 1.06 5.27 -20.12
C SER A 229 0.48 4.12 -19.28
N SER A 230 0.94 3.95 -18.04
CA SER A 230 0.44 2.92 -17.14
C SER A 230 -1.04 3.14 -16.82
N LEU A 231 -1.42 4.37 -16.44
CA LEU A 231 -2.81 4.73 -16.18
C LEU A 231 -3.68 4.61 -17.44
N TYR A 232 -3.14 4.98 -18.60
CA TYR A 232 -3.82 4.83 -19.88
C TYR A 232 -4.12 3.35 -20.20
N TYR A 233 -3.12 2.46 -20.13
CA TYR A 233 -3.32 1.04 -20.42
C TYR A 233 -4.23 0.34 -19.39
N LEU A 234 -4.15 0.72 -18.12
CA LEU A 234 -5.10 0.26 -17.10
C LEU A 234 -6.53 0.70 -17.42
N SER A 235 -6.72 1.95 -17.88
CA SER A 235 -8.04 2.47 -18.25
C SER A 235 -8.64 1.71 -19.43
N LEU A 236 -7.84 1.34 -20.43
CA LEU A 236 -8.28 0.54 -21.58
C LEU A 236 -8.67 -0.90 -21.17
N ALA A 237 -8.01 -1.44 -20.16
CA ALA A 237 -8.30 -2.78 -19.63
C ALA A 237 -9.42 -2.78 -18.57
N GLU A 238 -10.03 -1.62 -18.28
CA GLU A 238 -10.97 -1.40 -17.16
C GLU A 238 -10.42 -1.88 -15.79
N ASN A 239 -9.09 -1.95 -15.66
CA ASN A 239 -8.43 -2.44 -14.47
C ASN A 239 -8.39 -1.35 -13.39
N LYS A 240 -8.78 -1.71 -12.17
CA LYS A 240 -8.91 -0.81 -11.00
C LYS A 240 -7.66 -0.79 -10.11
N SER A 241 -6.51 -1.19 -10.63
CA SER A 241 -5.24 -1.17 -9.90
C SER A 241 -5.00 0.17 -9.22
N LEU A 242 -4.39 0.13 -8.03
CA LEU A 242 -3.74 1.30 -7.45
C LEU A 242 -2.46 1.56 -8.24
N CYS A 243 -2.38 2.67 -8.96
CA CYS A 243 -1.27 3.02 -9.84
C CYS A 243 -0.85 4.46 -9.58
N GLY A 244 0.45 4.65 -9.37
CA GLY A 244 1.02 5.98 -9.17
C GLY A 244 2.52 6.02 -9.33
N PHE A 245 3.05 7.24 -9.19
CA PHE A 245 4.47 7.51 -9.31
C PHE A 245 4.99 8.19 -8.04
N ILE A 246 6.19 7.81 -7.61
CA ILE A 246 6.89 8.43 -6.48
C ILE A 246 8.29 8.83 -6.93
N HIS A 247 8.59 10.13 -6.87
CA HIS A 247 9.96 10.61 -7.08
C HIS A 247 10.76 10.57 -5.78
N LEU A 248 12.01 10.12 -5.92
CA LEU A 248 13.01 10.09 -4.86
C LEU A 248 14.06 11.20 -5.08
N PRO A 249 14.58 11.81 -3.99
CA PRO A 249 15.76 12.65 -4.06
C PRO A 249 17.00 11.90 -4.56
N SER A 250 18.04 12.64 -4.92
CA SER A 250 19.36 12.10 -5.19
C SER A 250 19.92 11.35 -3.96
N LEU A 251 20.73 10.31 -4.20
CA LEU A 251 21.53 9.69 -3.15
C LEU A 251 22.73 10.60 -2.77
N PRO A 252 23.23 10.55 -1.52
CA PRO A 252 24.39 11.35 -1.11
C PRO A 252 25.62 11.11 -1.97
N GLU A 253 25.92 9.85 -2.30
CA GLU A 253 27.04 9.45 -3.15
C GLU A 253 26.92 10.03 -4.57
N GLN A 254 25.70 10.15 -5.11
CA GLN A 254 25.46 10.75 -6.42
C GLN A 254 25.68 12.27 -6.39
N VAL A 255 25.35 12.94 -5.28
CA VAL A 255 25.63 14.37 -5.09
C VAL A 255 27.14 14.62 -5.02
N VAL A 256 27.89 13.74 -4.36
CA VAL A 256 29.36 13.78 -4.32
C VAL A 256 29.96 13.52 -5.70
N GLU A 257 29.55 12.45 -6.38
CA GLU A 257 30.04 12.05 -7.71
C GLU A 257 29.89 13.20 -8.73
N LYS A 258 28.75 13.89 -8.71
CA LYS A 258 28.43 14.98 -9.63
C LYS A 258 28.92 16.35 -9.16
N ASN A 259 29.57 16.44 -7.99
CA ASN A 259 30.00 17.68 -7.36
C ASN A 259 28.88 18.74 -7.30
N LEU A 260 27.69 18.32 -6.87
CA LEU A 260 26.50 19.17 -6.81
C LEU A 260 26.34 19.77 -5.41
N ASN A 261 25.85 21.01 -5.34
CA ASN A 261 25.28 21.57 -4.11
C ASN A 261 23.76 21.36 -4.14
N ALA A 262 23.33 20.13 -3.86
CA ALA A 262 21.93 19.71 -3.97
C ALA A 262 21.52 18.89 -2.74
N PRO A 263 20.23 18.89 -2.37
CA PRO A 263 19.75 18.00 -1.31
C PRO A 263 19.85 16.54 -1.74
N SER A 264 19.97 15.66 -0.74
CA SER A 264 20.03 14.21 -0.92
C SER A 264 19.29 13.48 0.19
N MET A 265 18.96 12.21 -0.05
CA MET A 265 18.33 11.32 0.92
C MET A 265 19.03 9.96 0.91
N SER A 266 19.31 9.38 2.08
CA SER A 266 19.95 8.06 2.14
C SER A 266 19.08 6.97 1.51
N LEU A 267 19.73 5.91 1.00
CA LEU A 267 19.03 4.75 0.48
C LEU A 267 18.10 4.12 1.54
N ASP A 268 18.56 3.99 2.79
CA ASP A 268 17.75 3.46 3.89
C ASP A 268 16.45 4.25 4.12
N THR A 269 16.53 5.59 4.05
CA THR A 269 15.34 6.44 4.20
C THR A 269 14.39 6.25 3.02
N SER A 270 14.93 6.13 1.81
CA SER A 270 14.16 5.88 0.59
C SER A 270 13.47 4.51 0.62
N LEU A 271 14.20 3.45 1.02
CA LEU A 271 13.65 2.09 1.21
C LEU A 271 12.51 2.09 2.24
N LYS A 272 12.71 2.76 3.38
CA LYS A 272 11.67 2.91 4.41
C LYS A 272 10.45 3.63 3.86
N ALA A 273 10.63 4.69 3.09
CA ALA A 273 9.54 5.46 2.50
C ALA A 273 8.71 4.61 1.52
N ILE A 274 9.37 3.89 0.61
CA ILE A 274 8.67 3.05 -0.38
C ILE A 274 8.02 1.84 0.28
N THR A 275 8.63 1.26 1.32
CA THR A 275 8.03 0.20 2.13
C THR A 275 6.72 0.68 2.77
N ILE A 276 6.72 1.86 3.39
CA ILE A 276 5.50 2.46 3.98
C ILE A 276 4.45 2.74 2.90
N ALA A 277 4.87 3.28 1.74
CA ALA A 277 3.96 3.56 0.64
C ALA A 277 3.26 2.28 0.13
N LEU A 278 4.03 1.20 -0.04
CA LEU A 278 3.48 -0.08 -0.49
C LEU A 278 2.56 -0.71 0.56
N GLN A 279 2.98 -0.75 1.84
CA GLN A 279 2.13 -1.22 2.94
C GLN A 279 0.80 -0.45 3.02
N THR A 280 0.86 0.86 2.82
CA THR A 280 -0.34 1.73 2.78
C THR A 280 -1.27 1.34 1.63
N CYS A 281 -0.73 1.02 0.46
CA CYS A 281 -1.53 0.59 -0.69
C CYS A 281 -2.17 -0.78 -0.45
N ILE A 282 -1.41 -1.74 0.08
CA ILE A 282 -1.89 -3.08 0.45
C ILE A 282 -3.04 -2.99 1.45
N GLN A 283 -2.91 -2.15 2.49
CA GLN A 283 -3.95 -1.96 3.49
C GLN A 283 -5.21 -1.31 2.93
N LYS A 284 -5.10 -0.49 1.88
CA LYS A 284 -6.24 0.20 1.29
C LYS A 284 -6.96 -0.62 0.21
N TYR A 285 -6.25 -1.51 -0.47
CA TYR A 285 -6.84 -2.39 -1.48
C TYR A 285 -7.65 -3.52 -0.82
N PRO A 286 -8.88 -3.87 -1.24
CA PRO A 286 -9.62 -3.43 -2.42
C PRO A 286 -10.75 -2.41 -2.12
N GLU A 287 -10.69 -1.66 -1.01
CA GLU A 287 -11.78 -0.75 -0.62
C GLU A 287 -11.94 0.42 -1.61
N GLN A 288 -12.71 0.19 -2.67
CA GLN A 288 -13.34 1.20 -3.52
C GLN A 288 -14.85 1.16 -3.32
#